data_AF-A0AA86TM05-F1
#
_entry.id   AF-A0AA86TM05-F1
#
_cell.length_a   1.000
_cell.length_b   1.000
_cell.length_c   1.000
_cell.angle_alpha   90.00
_cell.angle_beta   90.00
_cell.angle_gamma   90.00
#
_symmetry.space_group_name_H-M   'P 1'
#
loop_
_entity.id
_entity.type
_entity.pdbx_description
1 polymer ?
#
loop_
_entity_poly.entity_id
_entity_poly.type
_entity_poly.pdbx_seq_one_letter_code
_entity_poly.pdbx_strand_id
1 'polypeptide(L)'
;MSTDSTTVRDQFFNLVYFAIYSSASDSSAAIGGLFWQLLAEGMDSFRDGYEVPLDDTCSTATLIAQESQKLNRIRMKKSFRVKNSKQWNKAREVKD
;
A
#
# COMPACT_ATOMS: atom_id res chain seq x y z
N MET A 1 8.13 8.87 -27.24
CA MET A 1 7.77 7.46 -27.02
C MET A 1 8.89 6.79 -26.22
N SER A 2 8.63 6.48 -24.95
CA SER A 2 9.40 5.54 -24.11
C SER A 2 8.37 4.83 -23.25
N THR A 3 7.66 3.88 -23.86
CA THR A 3 6.65 3.06 -23.20
C THR A 3 7.29 1.90 -22.42
N ASP A 4 8.51 1.50 -22.77
CA ASP A 4 9.20 0.34 -22.18
C ASP A 4 9.67 0.59 -20.75
N SER A 5 10.24 1.77 -20.44
CA SER A 5 10.76 2.06 -19.10
C SER A 5 9.64 2.18 -18.06
N THR A 6 8.53 2.83 -18.40
CA THR A 6 7.33 2.91 -17.55
C THR A 6 6.73 1.51 -17.33
N THR A 7 6.73 0.67 -18.37
CA THR A 7 6.20 -0.70 -18.29
C THR A 7 7.04 -1.57 -17.35
N VAL A 8 8.38 -1.51 -17.43
CA VAL A 8 9.27 -2.23 -16.51
C VAL A 8 9.12 -1.74 -15.08
N ARG A 9 8.99 -0.41 -14.88
CA ARG A 9 8.74 0.17 -13.55
C ARG A 9 7.43 -0.34 -12.96
N ASP A 10 6.35 -0.32 -13.73
CA ASP A 10 5.04 -0.78 -13.27
C ASP A 10 5.02 -2.28 -12.95
N GLN A 11 5.72 -3.10 -13.74
CA GLN A 11 5.89 -4.52 -13.45
C GLN A 11 6.65 -4.75 -12.14
N PHE A 12 7.73 -4.00 -11.91
CA PHE A 12 8.49 -4.06 -10.66
C PHE A 12 7.65 -3.64 -9.45
N PHE A 13 6.92 -2.51 -9.55
CA PHE A 13 6.01 -2.05 -8.50
C PHE A 13 4.93 -3.09 -8.20
N ASN A 14 4.31 -3.67 -9.22
CA ASN A 14 3.32 -4.73 -9.05
C ASN A 14 3.90 -5.95 -8.34
N LEU A 15 5.11 -6.39 -8.71
CA LEU A 15 5.76 -7.53 -8.08
C LEU A 15 6.01 -7.29 -6.59
N VAL A 16 6.58 -6.13 -6.24
CA VAL A 16 6.89 -5.77 -4.84
C VAL A 16 5.60 -5.60 -4.03
N TYR A 17 4.60 -4.90 -4.57
CA TYR A 17 3.31 -4.71 -3.90
C TYR A 17 2.53 -6.02 -3.74
N PHE A 18 2.59 -6.91 -4.72
CA PHE A 18 2.02 -8.25 -4.58
C PHE A 18 2.66 -9.02 -3.42
N ALA A 19 3.99 -8.98 -3.29
CA ALA A 19 4.70 -9.63 -2.20
C ALA A 19 4.35 -9.02 -0.82
N ILE A 20 4.30 -7.68 -0.73
CA ILE A 20 3.89 -6.97 0.50
C ILE A 20 2.46 -7.33 0.88
N TYR A 21 1.52 -7.26 -0.06
CA TYR A 21 0.12 -7.60 0.17
C TYR A 21 -0.04 -9.03 0.68
N SER A 22 0.61 -10.00 0.01
CA SER A 22 0.54 -11.42 0.38
C SER A 22 1.11 -11.67 1.78
N SER A 23 2.22 -11.02 2.14
CA SER A 23 2.76 -11.12 3.49
C SER A 23 1.85 -10.46 4.55
N ALA A 24 1.25 -9.30 4.21
CA ALA A 24 0.33 -8.57 5.08
C ALA A 24 -0.96 -9.35 5.36
N SER A 25 -1.48 -10.07 4.36
CA SER A 25 -2.71 -10.85 4.44
C SER A 25 -2.57 -12.08 5.32
N ASP A 26 -1.41 -12.74 5.28
CA ASP A 26 -1.23 -14.07 5.86
C ASP A 26 -0.74 -14.03 7.30
N SER A 27 0.23 -13.16 7.61
CA SER A 27 0.92 -13.21 8.92
C SER A 27 1.27 -11.85 9.54
N SER A 28 0.94 -10.73 8.88
CA SER A 28 1.28 -9.35 9.31
C SER A 28 2.77 -8.99 9.25
N ALA A 29 3.64 -9.86 8.75
CA ALA A 29 5.09 -9.66 8.81
C ALA A 29 5.57 -8.48 7.94
N ALA A 30 4.91 -8.21 6.82
CA ALA A 30 5.07 -6.95 6.07
C ALA A 30 3.82 -6.08 6.22
N ILE A 31 3.98 -4.84 6.70
CA ILE A 31 2.86 -3.92 6.97
C ILE A 31 2.73 -2.86 5.86
N GLY A 32 3.73 -2.77 4.97
CA GLY A 32 3.75 -1.85 3.84
C GLY A 32 5.13 -1.74 3.20
N GLY A 33 5.28 -0.75 2.32
CA GLY A 33 6.54 -0.39 1.68
C GLY A 33 6.54 1.09 1.28
N LEU A 34 7.73 1.64 1.03
CA LEU A 34 7.93 3.02 0.59
C LEU A 34 8.58 3.00 -0.79
N PHE A 35 8.06 3.80 -1.71
CA PHE A 35 8.71 4.02 -2.99
C PHE A 35 9.62 5.25 -2.92
N TRP A 36 10.65 5.25 -3.75
CA TRP A 36 11.55 6.37 -3.93
C TRP A 36 11.43 6.84 -5.39
N GLN A 37 11.15 8.10 -5.70
CA GLN A 37 10.72 9.18 -4.79
C GLN A 37 9.53 9.95 -5.35
N LEU A 38 8.79 10.61 -4.45
CA LEU A 38 7.78 11.58 -4.82
C LEU A 38 8.44 12.94 -5.05
N LEU A 39 8.24 13.53 -6.23
CA LEU A 39 8.57 14.94 -6.49
C LEU A 39 7.30 15.71 -6.81
N ALA A 40 7.14 16.86 -6.15
CA ALA A 40 6.04 17.79 -6.40
C ALA A 40 6.37 18.74 -7.56
N GLU A 41 5.37 19.46 -8.05
CA GLU A 41 5.54 20.49 -9.07
C GLU A 41 6.60 21.53 -8.65
N GLY A 42 7.48 21.92 -9.58
CA GLY A 42 8.57 22.87 -9.32
C GLY A 42 9.82 22.26 -8.69
N MET A 43 9.87 20.95 -8.46
CA MET A 43 11.05 20.25 -7.90
C MET A 43 11.94 19.60 -8.96
N ASP A 44 11.86 20.03 -10.22
CA ASP A 44 12.57 19.39 -11.34
C ASP A 44 14.10 19.35 -11.17
N SER A 45 14.69 20.27 -10.40
CA SER A 45 16.12 20.30 -10.10
C SER A 45 16.60 19.16 -9.18
N PHE A 46 15.68 18.44 -8.53
CA PHE A 46 15.98 17.33 -7.61
C PHE A 46 15.81 15.94 -8.25
N ARG A 47 15.55 15.89 -9.56
CA ARG A 47 15.31 14.64 -10.29
C ARG A 47 16.57 13.79 -10.31
N ASP A 48 16.43 12.56 -9.83
CA ASP A 48 17.47 11.52 -9.79
C ASP A 48 17.15 10.34 -10.72
N GLY A 49 16.02 10.40 -11.46
CA GLY A 49 15.57 9.37 -12.38
C GLY A 49 14.62 8.35 -11.76
N TYR A 50 14.34 8.45 -10.45
CA TYR A 50 13.41 7.58 -9.73
C TYR A 50 12.07 8.25 -9.41
N GLU A 51 11.86 9.47 -9.90
CA GLU A 51 10.67 10.22 -9.58
C GLU A 51 9.39 9.54 -10.08
N VAL A 52 8.37 9.55 -9.21
CA VAL A 52 7.02 9.13 -9.53
C VAL A 52 6.11 10.36 -9.44
N PRO A 53 5.65 10.90 -10.58
CA PRO A 53 4.63 11.93 -10.60
C PRO A 53 3.33 11.39 -10.01
N LEU A 54 2.71 12.13 -9.09
CA LEU A 54 1.35 11.85 -8.60
C LEU A 54 0.33 12.61 -9.43
N ASP A 55 0.22 12.24 -10.69
CA ASP A 55 -0.84 12.69 -11.59
C ASP A 55 -1.73 11.50 -12.00
N ASP A 56 -2.96 11.80 -12.42
CA ASP A 56 -3.94 10.78 -12.81
C ASP A 56 -3.56 10.05 -14.11
N THR A 57 -2.54 10.52 -14.85
CA THR A 57 -2.06 9.89 -16.08
C THR A 57 -0.91 8.91 -15.83
N CYS A 58 -0.32 8.95 -14.63
CA CYS A 58 0.79 8.11 -14.22
C CYS A 58 0.26 6.73 -13.78
N SER A 59 0.54 5.73 -14.60
CA SER A 59 0.18 4.33 -14.32
C SER A 59 0.80 3.84 -13.00
N THR A 60 2.04 4.23 -12.69
CA THR A 60 2.70 3.91 -11.42
C THR A 60 1.97 4.51 -10.21
N ALA A 61 1.46 5.75 -10.32
CA ALA A 61 0.66 6.39 -9.27
C ALA A 61 -0.66 5.64 -9.03
N THR A 62 -1.29 5.15 -10.10
CA THR A 62 -2.48 4.30 -9.99
C THR A 62 -2.19 3.01 -9.22
N LEU A 63 -1.05 2.36 -9.47
CA LEU A 63 -0.63 1.16 -8.74
C LEU A 63 -0.39 1.43 -7.25
N ILE A 64 0.27 2.54 -6.92
CA ILE A 64 0.49 2.98 -5.53
C ILE A 64 -0.85 3.19 -4.81
N ALA A 65 -1.81 3.86 -5.47
CA ALA A 65 -3.14 4.10 -4.91
C ALA A 65 -3.89 2.78 -4.66
N GLN A 66 -3.85 1.85 -5.61
CA GLN A 66 -4.48 0.54 -5.48
C GLN A 66 -3.89 -0.28 -4.32
N GLU A 67 -2.56 -0.32 -4.19
CA GLU A 67 -1.92 -1.04 -3.09
C GLU A 67 -2.23 -0.41 -1.73
N SER A 68 -2.20 0.92 -1.65
CA SER A 68 -2.55 1.65 -0.43
C SER A 68 -3.97 1.32 0.05
N GLN A 69 -4.93 1.21 -0.89
CA GLN A 69 -6.30 0.79 -0.57
C GLN A 69 -6.37 -0.66 -0.09
N LYS A 70 -5.63 -1.58 -0.72
CA LYS A 70 -5.58 -2.99 -0.31
C LYS A 70 -5.05 -3.16 1.11
N LEU A 71 -3.93 -2.51 1.45
CA LEU A 71 -3.36 -2.54 2.80
C LEU A 71 -4.30 -1.93 3.84
N ASN A 72 -4.99 -0.84 3.49
CA ASN A 72 -5.98 -0.23 4.38
C ASN A 72 -7.15 -1.18 4.69
N ARG A 73 -7.62 -1.97 3.72
CA ARG A 73 -8.65 -2.99 3.94
C ARG A 73 -8.19 -4.07 4.91
N ILE A 74 -6.94 -4.54 4.80
CA ILE A 74 -6.35 -5.50 5.75
C ILE A 74 -6.33 -4.90 7.16
N ARG A 75 -5.85 -3.66 7.30
CA ARG A 75 -5.81 -2.93 8.58
C ARG A 75 -7.19 -2.81 9.21
N MET A 76 -8.20 -2.40 8.43
CA MET A 76 -9.57 -2.29 8.90
C MET A 76 -10.11 -3.64 9.37
N LYS A 77 -9.96 -4.71 8.58
CA LYS A 77 -10.42 -6.06 8.93
C LYS A 77 -9.81 -6.54 10.25
N LYS A 78 -8.51 -6.34 10.46
CA LYS A 78 -7.83 -6.67 11.73
C LYS A 78 -8.40 -5.87 12.90
N SER A 79 -8.63 -4.57 12.73
CA SER A 79 -9.23 -3.71 13.75
C SER A 79 -10.65 -4.15 14.15
N PHE A 80 -11.50 -4.49 13.18
CA PHE A 80 -12.85 -5.01 13.45
C PHE A 80 -12.82 -6.34 14.21
N ARG A 81 -11.92 -7.27 13.85
CA ARG A 81 -11.77 -8.54 14.57
C ARG A 81 -11.38 -8.34 16.04
N VAL A 82 -10.44 -7.43 16.30
CA VAL A 82 -10.01 -7.08 17.67
C VAL A 82 -11.16 -6.46 18.47
N LYS A 83 -11.90 -5.51 17.88
CA LYS A 83 -13.06 -4.88 18.54
C LYS A 83 -14.14 -5.91 18.88
N ASN A 84 -14.47 -6.80 17.95
CA ASN A 84 -15.46 -7.84 18.15
C ASN A 84 -15.05 -8.74 19.33
N SER A 85 -13.81 -9.26 19.34
CA SER A 85 -13.30 -10.09 20.44
C SER A 85 -13.37 -9.41 21.81
N LYS A 86 -13.06 -8.10 21.90
CA LYS A 86 -13.18 -7.35 23.16
C LYS A 86 -14.62 -7.27 23.66
N GLN A 87 -15.59 -7.10 22.76
CA GLN A 87 -17.02 -7.09 23.13
C GLN A 87 -17.47 -8.46 23.66
N TRP A 88 -17.06 -9.57 23.03
CA TRP A 88 -17.37 -10.92 23.49
C TRP A 88 -16.80 -11.23 24.88
N ASN A 89 -15.56 -10.79 25.14
CA ASN A 89 -14.93 -11.00 26.45
C ASN A 89 -15.65 -10.22 27.55
N LYS A 90 -15.99 -8.95 27.31
CA LYS A 90 -16.76 -8.13 28.26
C LYS A 90 -18.16 -8.70 28.53
N ALA A 91 -18.82 -9.25 27.51
CA ALA A 91 -20.15 -9.87 27.67
C ALA A 91 -20.12 -11.17 28.48
N ARG A 92 -18.96 -11.85 28.56
CA ARG A 92 -18.76 -13.02 29.43
C ARG A 92 -18.55 -12.61 30.88
N GLU A 93 -17.73 -11.59 31.13
CA GLU A 93 -17.47 -11.06 32.48
C GLU A 93 -18.73 -10.56 33.20
N VAL A 94 -19.75 -10.11 32.47
CA VAL A 94 -21.03 -9.62 33.05
C VAL A 94 -22.00 -10.76 33.40
N LYS A 95 -21.75 -11.98 32.91
CA LYS A 95 -22.63 -13.14 33.16
C LYS A 95 -22.20 -14.00 34.35
N ASP A 96 -21.00 -13.79 34.88
CA ASP A 96 -20.46 -14.43 36.08
C ASP A 96 -20.68 -13.54 37.32
#